data_AF-A0A438NJR0-F1
#
_entry.id   AF-A0A438NJR0-F1
#
_cell.length_a   1.000
_cell.length_b   1.000
_cell.length_c   1.000
_cell.angle_alpha   90.00
_cell.angle_beta   90.00
_cell.angle_gamma   90.00
#
_symmetry.space_group_name_H-M   'P 1'
#
loop_
_entity.id
_entity.type
_entity.pdbx_description
1 polymer ?
#
loop_
_entity_poly.entity_id
_entity_poly.type
_entity_poly.pdbx_seq_one_letter_code
_entity_poly.pdbx_strand_id
1 'polypeptide(L)'
;MARSIIETARDNVNAVLVPMNKVRIAVWDSTPYLGTEGLNGCTGVAIISKTAGILAHIAPLPPGTYSNTDDAGHENLVAKMEQMISLYNMHEAHFLEARSCIVAAVHESAVALPEAVATIRTILHHLELPVKVIYYKVLESGTFRMPGQTSIVIDATARGWPKMYRNNQEVSYGQY
;
A
#
# COMPACT_ATOMS: atom_id res chain seq x y z
N MET A 1 -10.21 5.93 24.20
CA MET A 1 -10.25 5.03 23.03
C MET A 1 -8.85 4.49 22.81
N ALA A 2 -8.70 3.22 22.39
CA ALA A 2 -7.39 2.71 22.01
C ALA A 2 -6.88 3.45 20.78
N ARG A 3 -5.60 3.81 20.79
CA ARG A 3 -4.93 4.54 19.70
C ARG A 3 -4.79 3.64 18.47
N SER A 4 -5.03 4.19 17.28
CA SER A 4 -4.90 3.46 16.01
C SER A 4 -3.43 3.25 15.63
N ILE A 5 -3.15 2.23 14.82
CA ILE A 5 -1.76 1.93 14.41
C ILE A 5 -1.17 3.03 13.52
N ILE A 6 -1.99 3.69 12.71
CA ILE A 6 -1.53 4.84 11.91
C ILE A 6 -1.20 6.05 12.78
N GLU A 7 -1.93 6.29 13.86
CA GLU A 7 -1.59 7.36 14.81
C GLU A 7 -0.27 7.05 15.50
N THR A 8 -0.04 5.80 15.90
CA THR A 8 1.26 5.36 16.44
C THR A 8 2.39 5.57 15.44
N ALA A 9 2.20 5.22 14.17
CA ALA A 9 3.18 5.46 13.12
C ALA A 9 3.43 6.96 12.91
N ARG A 10 2.38 7.80 12.89
CA ARG A 10 2.49 9.24 12.64
C ARG A 10 3.33 9.98 13.69
N ASP A 11 3.20 9.61 14.96
CA ASP A 11 3.97 10.28 16.02
C ASP A 11 5.37 9.68 16.20
N ASN A 12 5.71 8.61 15.48
CA ASN A 12 7.04 8.06 15.48
C ASN A 12 7.93 8.83 14.50
N VAL A 13 8.94 9.53 15.02
CA VAL A 13 9.86 10.36 14.23
C VAL A 13 10.65 9.58 13.18
N ASN A 14 10.78 8.27 13.34
CA ASN A 14 11.49 7.39 12.42
C ASN A 14 10.55 6.66 11.46
N ALA A 15 9.23 6.93 11.51
CA ALA A 15 8.29 6.35 10.56
C ALA A 15 8.38 7.01 9.19
N VAL A 16 8.09 6.23 8.15
CA VAL A 16 7.92 6.73 6.79
C VAL A 16 6.44 6.70 6.44
N LEU A 17 5.83 7.87 6.30
CA LEU A 17 4.49 8.01 5.75
C LEU A 17 4.56 8.28 4.25
N VAL A 18 3.83 7.48 3.47
CA VAL A 18 3.75 7.56 2.01
C VAL A 18 2.56 8.44 1.64
N PRO A 19 2.79 9.64 1.08
CA PRO A 19 1.69 10.50 0.65
C PRO A 19 0.96 9.90 -0.55
N MET A 20 -0.24 10.43 -0.81
CA MET A 20 -0.99 10.11 -2.02
C MET A 20 -0.16 10.32 -3.29
N ASN A 21 -0.27 9.38 -4.21
CA ASN A 21 0.46 9.30 -5.48
C ASN A 21 2.00 9.23 -5.37
N LYS A 22 2.50 8.65 -4.28
CA LYS A 22 3.94 8.43 -4.06
C LYS A 22 4.25 6.96 -3.76
N VAL A 23 5.53 6.63 -3.94
CA VAL A 23 6.15 5.35 -3.56
C VAL A 23 7.32 5.65 -2.64
N ARG A 24 7.46 4.88 -1.56
CA ARG A 24 8.60 4.97 -0.63
C ARG A 24 9.05 3.59 -0.18
N ILE A 25 10.31 3.51 0.23
CA ILE A 25 10.92 2.36 0.86
C ILE A 25 11.23 2.70 2.33
N ALA A 26 11.24 1.67 3.17
CA ALA A 26 11.75 1.71 4.53
C ALA A 26 12.61 0.48 4.79
N VAL A 27 13.73 0.66 5.48
CA VAL A 27 14.60 -0.42 5.97
C VAL A 27 14.40 -0.49 7.49
N TRP A 28 14.09 -1.67 8.00
CA TRP A 28 13.55 -1.83 9.36
C TRP A 28 14.54 -1.52 10.48
N ASP A 29 15.84 -1.58 10.19
CA ASP A 29 16.91 -1.24 11.14
C ASP A 29 16.80 0.20 11.67
N SER A 30 16.29 1.12 10.86
CA SER A 30 16.15 2.53 11.21
C SER A 30 14.70 3.03 11.17
N THR A 31 13.82 2.36 10.42
CA THR A 31 12.44 2.79 10.20
C THR A 31 11.45 1.73 10.70
N PRO A 32 10.90 1.85 11.91
CA PRO A 32 10.03 0.83 12.48
C PRO A 32 8.63 0.76 11.83
N TYR A 33 8.22 1.81 11.11
CA TYR A 33 6.91 1.90 10.48
C TYR A 33 6.97 2.45 9.06
N LEU A 34 6.22 1.82 8.17
CA LEU A 34 5.93 2.32 6.82
C LEU A 34 4.42 2.34 6.61
N GLY A 35 3.83 3.51 6.38
CA GLY A 35 2.38 3.64 6.37
C GLY A 35 1.84 4.62 5.34
N THR A 36 0.55 4.52 5.06
CA THR A 36 -0.20 5.52 4.29
C THR A 36 -1.63 5.60 4.80
N GLU A 37 -2.27 6.73 4.56
CA GLU A 37 -3.63 7.01 5.00
C GLU A 37 -4.41 7.81 3.96
N GLY A 38 -5.73 7.91 4.18
CA GLY A 38 -6.62 8.61 3.27
C GLY A 38 -6.98 7.82 2.01
N LEU A 39 -6.81 6.50 2.02
CA LEU A 39 -7.19 5.63 0.91
C LEU A 39 -8.71 5.65 0.68
N ASN A 40 -9.20 6.44 -0.27
CA ASN A 40 -10.63 6.48 -0.61
C ASN A 40 -10.80 6.45 -2.13
N GLY A 41 -10.90 5.25 -2.71
CA GLY A 41 -10.83 5.04 -4.17
C GLY A 41 -9.41 4.93 -4.72
N CYS A 42 -8.39 5.04 -3.86
CA CYS A 42 -6.99 4.80 -4.21
C CYS A 42 -6.63 3.31 -4.06
N THR A 43 -5.52 2.90 -4.66
CA THR A 43 -4.95 1.56 -4.51
C THR A 43 -3.66 1.63 -3.72
N GLY A 44 -3.55 0.82 -2.66
CA GLY A 44 -2.30 0.61 -1.94
C GLY A 44 -1.58 -0.64 -2.46
N VAL A 45 -0.27 -0.55 -2.68
CA VAL A 45 0.54 -1.72 -3.06
C VAL A 45 1.75 -1.79 -2.14
N ALA A 46 1.97 -2.94 -1.51
CA ALA A 46 3.08 -3.18 -0.61
C ALA A 46 3.93 -4.36 -1.11
N ILE A 47 5.25 -4.23 -1.02
CA ILE A 47 6.20 -5.36 -1.05
C ILE A 47 6.91 -5.36 0.31
N ILE A 48 6.97 -6.50 0.97
CA ILE A 48 7.40 -6.62 2.37
C ILE A 48 8.35 -7.81 2.48
N SER A 49 9.49 -7.60 3.14
CA SER A 49 10.40 -8.65 3.57
C SER A 49 10.68 -8.53 5.08
N LYS A 50 11.55 -9.39 5.60
CA LYS A 50 12.03 -9.33 6.98
C LYS A 50 12.93 -8.12 7.28
N THR A 51 13.45 -7.42 6.26
CA THR A 51 14.43 -6.33 6.46
C THR A 51 14.02 -5.00 5.83
N ALA A 52 13.09 -5.00 4.87
CA ALA A 52 12.59 -3.78 4.27
C ALA A 52 11.14 -3.91 3.78
N GLY A 53 10.55 -2.76 3.42
CA GLY A 53 9.25 -2.68 2.78
C GLY A 53 9.18 -1.54 1.79
N ILE A 54 8.45 -1.72 0.71
CA ILE A 54 8.08 -0.69 -0.25
C ILE A 54 6.57 -0.53 -0.20
N LEU A 55 6.09 0.70 -0.14
CA LEU A 55 4.66 1.02 -0.12
C LEU A 55 4.37 2.11 -1.15
N ALA A 56 3.37 1.86 -1.99
CA ALA A 56 2.81 2.80 -2.94
C ALA A 56 1.38 3.16 -2.53
N HIS A 57 1.07 4.46 -2.55
CA HIS A 57 -0.30 4.97 -2.49
C HIS A 57 -0.64 5.51 -3.87
N ILE A 58 -1.36 4.75 -4.67
CA ILE A 58 -1.65 5.06 -6.08
C ILE A 58 -3.04 5.66 -6.19
N ALA A 59 -3.10 6.91 -6.65
CA ALA A 59 -4.38 7.55 -6.96
C ALA A 59 -4.94 7.03 -8.29
N PRO A 60 -6.28 6.94 -8.45
CA PRO A 60 -6.90 6.52 -9.70
C PRO A 60 -6.54 7.46 -10.87
N LEU A 61 -6.32 8.74 -10.56
CA LEU A 61 -5.85 9.75 -11.49
C LEU A 61 -4.68 10.53 -10.86
N PRO A 62 -3.77 11.10 -11.67
CA PRO A 62 -2.78 12.02 -11.16
C PRO A 62 -3.44 13.21 -10.42
N PRO A 63 -2.90 13.64 -9.27
CA PRO A 63 -3.41 14.82 -8.56
C PRO A 63 -3.45 16.06 -9.46
N GLY A 64 -4.55 16.80 -9.43
CA GLY A 64 -4.75 17.99 -10.27
C GLY A 64 -5.35 17.72 -11.66
N THR A 65 -5.69 16.46 -11.97
CA THR A 65 -6.40 16.09 -13.19
C THR A 65 -7.90 16.22 -13.00
N TYR A 66 -8.57 17.02 -13.83
CA TYR A 66 -10.01 17.28 -13.75
C TYR A 66 -10.83 16.51 -14.78
N SER A 67 -10.20 15.87 -15.76
CA SER A 67 -10.87 15.12 -16.82
C SER A 67 -10.10 13.86 -17.16
N ASN A 68 -10.83 12.78 -17.40
CA ASN A 68 -10.31 11.46 -17.74
C ASN A 68 -10.03 11.41 -19.25
N THR A 69 -8.98 12.08 -19.72
CA THR A 69 -8.56 11.93 -21.13
C THR A 69 -7.82 10.60 -21.30
N ASP A 70 -8.36 9.77 -22.20
CA ASP A 70 -7.96 8.49 -22.82
C ASP A 70 -7.02 7.46 -22.17
N ASP A 71 -6.16 7.79 -21.18
CA ASP A 71 -5.45 6.75 -20.40
C ASP A 71 -4.76 7.23 -19.11
N ALA A 72 -4.97 8.48 -18.68
CA ALA A 72 -4.16 9.11 -17.62
C ALA A 72 -4.11 8.33 -16.29
N GLY A 73 -5.18 7.60 -15.95
CA GLY A 73 -5.21 6.74 -14.77
C GLY A 73 -4.32 5.50 -14.89
N HIS A 74 -4.32 4.85 -16.07
CA HIS A 74 -3.46 3.71 -16.36
C HIS A 74 -1.99 4.14 -16.44
N GLU A 75 -1.70 5.24 -17.13
CA GLU A 75 -0.34 5.79 -17.20
C GLU A 75 0.19 6.12 -15.80
N ASN A 76 -0.64 6.70 -14.93
CA ASN A 76 -0.26 6.96 -13.55
C ASN A 76 0.04 5.67 -12.79
N LEU A 77 -0.80 4.65 -12.96
CA LEU A 77 -0.60 3.33 -12.37
C LEU A 77 0.73 2.72 -12.80
N VAL A 78 0.99 2.67 -14.10
CA VAL A 78 2.23 2.13 -14.68
C VAL A 78 3.43 2.89 -14.14
N ALA A 79 3.40 4.23 -14.19
CA ALA A 79 4.49 5.06 -13.68
C ALA A 79 4.76 4.86 -12.17
N LYS A 80 3.74 4.58 -11.36
CA LYS A 80 3.94 4.23 -9.94
C LYS A 80 4.54 2.83 -9.78
N MET A 81 4.09 1.86 -10.56
CA MET A 81 4.64 0.51 -10.52
C MET A 81 6.09 0.47 -11.00
N GLU A 82 6.46 1.23 -12.02
CA GLU A 82 7.86 1.39 -12.47
C GLU A 82 8.76 1.96 -11.36
N GLN A 83 8.28 2.95 -10.60
CA GLN A 83 8.99 3.47 -9.44
C GLN A 83 9.16 2.40 -8.35
N MET A 84 8.13 1.58 -8.14
CA MET A 84 8.16 0.48 -7.18
C MET A 84 9.18 -0.59 -7.60
N ILE A 85 9.19 -0.99 -8.88
CA ILE A 85 10.14 -1.95 -9.45
C ILE A 85 11.56 -1.41 -9.36
N SER A 86 11.77 -0.13 -9.68
CA SER A 86 13.08 0.51 -9.57
C SER A 86 13.62 0.45 -8.13
N LEU A 87 12.78 0.77 -7.14
CA LEU A 87 13.15 0.66 -5.72
C LEU A 87 13.42 -0.79 -5.31
N TYR A 88 12.61 -1.74 -5.78
CA TYR A 88 12.81 -3.17 -5.51
C TYR A 88 14.16 -3.65 -6.06
N ASN A 89 14.47 -3.36 -7.33
CA ASN A 89 15.73 -3.76 -7.97
C ASN A 89 16.95 -3.09 -7.33
N MET A 90 16.88 -1.80 -7.00
CA MET A 90 17.99 -1.10 -6.33
C MET A 90 18.29 -1.64 -4.92
N HIS A 91 17.32 -2.30 -4.29
CA HIS A 91 17.41 -2.82 -2.93
C HIS A 91 17.14 -4.33 -2.86
N GLU A 92 17.40 -5.06 -3.95
CA GLU A 92 17.04 -6.48 -4.12
C GLU A 92 17.53 -7.36 -2.95
N ALA A 93 18.73 -7.07 -2.44
CA ALA A 93 19.32 -7.78 -1.30
C ALA A 93 18.45 -7.75 -0.02
N HIS A 94 17.61 -6.72 0.15
CA HIS A 94 16.65 -6.64 1.25
C HIS A 94 15.37 -7.42 1.01
N PHE A 95 15.10 -7.88 -0.22
CA PHE A 95 13.82 -8.50 -0.59
C PHE A 95 13.94 -10.00 -0.88
N LEU A 96 14.96 -10.66 -0.33
CA LEU A 96 15.00 -12.11 -0.22
C LEU A 96 13.75 -12.60 0.54
N GLU A 97 13.04 -13.55 -0.07
CA GLU A 97 11.76 -14.09 0.44
C GLU A 97 10.62 -13.07 0.56
N ALA A 98 10.63 -11.98 -0.21
CA ALA A 98 9.57 -10.96 -0.11
C ALA A 98 8.18 -11.46 -0.50
N ARG A 99 7.16 -10.83 0.09
CA ARG A 99 5.74 -11.00 -0.25
C ARG A 99 5.13 -9.68 -0.65
N SER A 100 4.03 -9.71 -1.37
CA SER A 100 3.34 -8.50 -1.81
C SER A 100 1.86 -8.50 -1.45
N CYS A 101 1.30 -7.31 -1.28
CA CYS A 101 -0.10 -7.11 -0.97
C CYS A 101 -0.67 -5.93 -1.76
N ILE A 102 -1.83 -6.17 -2.39
CA ILE A 102 -2.64 -5.17 -3.05
C ILE A 102 -3.84 -4.87 -2.14
N VAL A 103 -4.07 -3.59 -1.84
CA VAL A 103 -5.23 -3.12 -1.09
C VAL A 103 -6.04 -2.23 -2.00
N ALA A 104 -7.17 -2.76 -2.47
CA ALA A 104 -8.00 -2.12 -3.49
C ALA A 104 -9.36 -1.69 -2.91
N ALA A 105 -9.87 -0.58 -3.43
CA ALA A 105 -11.17 -0.04 -3.05
C ALA A 105 -12.31 -0.86 -3.69
N VAL A 106 -13.40 -1.05 -2.94
CA VAL A 106 -14.67 -1.61 -3.42
C VAL A 106 -15.76 -0.57 -3.20
N HIS A 107 -16.51 -0.28 -4.26
CA HIS A 107 -17.66 0.61 -4.27
C HIS A 107 -18.89 -0.19 -4.69
N GLU A 108 -19.99 -0.12 -3.93
CA GLU A 108 -21.26 -0.83 -4.25
C GLU A 108 -21.12 -2.33 -4.57
N SER A 109 -20.19 -3.02 -3.90
CA SER A 109 -19.87 -4.45 -4.11
C SER A 109 -19.11 -4.77 -5.41
N ALA A 110 -18.69 -3.76 -6.18
CA ALA A 110 -17.77 -3.90 -7.29
C ALA A 110 -16.37 -3.37 -6.91
N VAL A 111 -15.32 -4.06 -7.37
CA VAL A 111 -13.96 -3.52 -7.29
C VAL A 111 -13.95 -2.22 -8.08
N ALA A 112 -13.50 -1.12 -7.48
CA ALA A 112 -13.58 0.20 -8.10
C ALA A 112 -12.70 0.28 -9.36
N LEU A 113 -11.61 -0.50 -9.42
CA LEU A 113 -10.64 -0.54 -10.53
C LEU A 113 -10.13 -1.98 -10.75
N PRO A 114 -10.93 -2.88 -11.34
CA PRO A 114 -10.55 -4.28 -11.52
C PRO A 114 -9.34 -4.44 -12.45
N GLU A 115 -9.26 -3.62 -13.51
CA GLU A 115 -8.13 -3.61 -14.45
C GLU A 115 -6.83 -3.18 -13.78
N ALA A 116 -6.87 -2.16 -12.90
CA ALA A 116 -5.70 -1.74 -12.15
C ALA A 116 -5.16 -2.89 -11.27
N VAL A 117 -6.05 -3.61 -10.58
CA VAL A 117 -5.66 -4.78 -9.77
C VAL A 117 -5.05 -5.88 -10.65
N ALA A 118 -5.62 -6.15 -11.82
CA ALA A 118 -5.10 -7.15 -12.75
C ALA A 118 -3.69 -6.78 -13.27
N THR A 119 -3.48 -5.53 -13.65
CA THR A 119 -2.18 -4.99 -14.08
C THR A 119 -1.14 -5.12 -12.97
N ILE A 120 -1.47 -4.67 -11.74
CA ILE A 120 -0.55 -4.76 -10.59
C ILE A 120 -0.20 -6.23 -10.30
N ARG A 121 -1.20 -7.13 -10.29
CA ARG A 121 -0.96 -8.56 -10.09
C ARG A 121 0.00 -9.12 -11.12
N THR A 122 -0.21 -8.80 -12.40
CA THR A 122 0.64 -9.28 -13.50
C THR A 122 2.09 -8.82 -13.32
N ILE A 123 2.29 -7.54 -12.99
CA ILE A 123 3.62 -6.98 -12.70
C ILE A 123 4.28 -7.69 -11.51
N LEU A 124 3.58 -7.86 -10.39
CA LEU A 124 4.15 -8.52 -9.20
C LEU A 124 4.42 -10.01 -9.43
N HIS A 125 3.61 -10.68 -10.25
CA HIS A 125 3.85 -12.06 -10.66
C HIS A 125 5.11 -12.19 -11.54
N HIS A 126 5.40 -11.21 -12.41
CA HIS A 126 6.65 -11.19 -13.18
C HIS A 126 7.90 -10.98 -12.30
N LEU A 127 7.75 -10.41 -11.12
CA LEU A 127 8.80 -10.35 -10.09
C LEU A 127 8.85 -11.62 -9.21
N GLU A 128 8.07 -12.64 -9.55
CA GLU A 128 7.95 -13.90 -8.78
C GLU A 128 7.51 -13.69 -7.31
N LEU A 129 6.85 -12.57 -7.02
CA LEU A 129 6.39 -12.24 -5.67
C LEU A 129 5.02 -12.87 -5.39
N PRO A 130 4.84 -13.57 -4.26
CA PRO A 130 3.52 -13.98 -3.81
C PRO A 130 2.63 -12.76 -3.62
N VAL A 131 1.43 -12.77 -4.22
CA VAL A 131 0.49 -11.64 -4.17
C VAL A 131 -0.74 -11.97 -3.35
N LYS A 132 -1.02 -11.18 -2.31
CA LYS A 132 -2.31 -11.17 -1.62
C LYS A 132 -3.13 -9.97 -2.07
N VAL A 133 -4.41 -10.15 -2.37
CA VAL A 133 -5.34 -9.04 -2.66
C VAL A 133 -6.33 -8.88 -1.53
N ILE A 134 -6.52 -7.64 -1.08
CA ILE A 134 -7.42 -7.28 0.02
C ILE A 134 -8.28 -6.12 -0.44
N TYR A 135 -9.54 -6.17 -0.05
CA TYR A 135 -10.52 -5.16 -0.42
C TYR A 135 -10.97 -4.36 0.78
N TYR A 136 -11.19 -3.06 0.58
CA TYR A 136 -11.78 -2.18 1.59
C TYR A 136 -12.94 -1.37 0.99
N LYS A 137 -13.95 -1.08 1.81
CA LYS A 137 -15.11 -0.31 1.37
C LYS A 137 -14.75 1.18 1.26
N VAL A 138 -15.10 1.80 0.13
CA VAL A 138 -15.05 3.26 -0.04
C VAL A 138 -16.04 3.91 0.94
N LEU A 139 -15.62 5.01 1.56
CA LEU A 139 -16.50 5.79 2.42
C LEU A 139 -17.08 6.95 1.62
N GLU A 140 -18.40 7.07 1.66
CA GLU A 140 -19.13 8.18 1.03
C GLU A 140 -18.74 9.51 1.66
N SER A 141 -18.74 10.56 0.85
CA SER A 141 -18.49 11.92 1.30
C SER A 141 -19.44 12.31 2.43
N GLY A 142 -18.91 12.92 3.50
CA GLY A 142 -19.69 13.28 4.69
C GLY A 142 -19.80 12.17 5.74
N THR A 143 -19.36 10.94 5.46
CA THR A 143 -19.33 9.88 6.46
C THR A 143 -18.22 10.11 7.49
N PHE A 144 -18.54 9.96 8.77
CA PHE A 144 -17.54 9.99 9.85
C PHE A 144 -16.50 8.88 9.65
N ARG A 145 -15.22 9.24 9.69
CA ARG A 145 -14.10 8.28 9.57
C ARG A 145 -13.52 8.02 10.95
N MET A 146 -13.50 6.76 11.36
CA MET A 146 -12.78 6.36 12.57
C MET A 146 -11.26 6.53 12.37
N PRO A 147 -10.49 6.81 13.43
CA PRO A 147 -9.03 6.85 13.35
C PRO A 147 -8.44 5.57 12.76
N GLY A 148 -7.55 5.71 11.79
CA GLY A 148 -6.95 4.59 11.05
C GLY A 148 -7.83 3.95 9.99
N GLN A 149 -9.09 4.35 9.83
CA GLN A 149 -9.89 3.93 8.70
C GLN A 149 -9.29 4.50 7.41
N THR A 150 -9.32 3.75 6.31
CA THR A 150 -8.64 4.10 5.04
C THR A 150 -7.11 4.19 5.14
N SER A 151 -6.48 3.29 5.90
CA SER A 151 -5.02 3.27 6.07
C SER A 151 -4.40 1.89 5.87
N ILE A 152 -3.12 1.90 5.53
CA ILE A 152 -2.22 0.75 5.53
C ILE A 152 -1.03 1.10 6.41
N VAL A 153 -0.63 0.20 7.31
CA VAL A 153 0.60 0.34 8.09
C VAL A 153 1.34 -0.97 8.10
N ILE A 154 2.64 -0.93 7.83
CA ILE A 154 3.57 -2.02 8.05
C ILE A 154 4.33 -1.67 9.32
N ASP A 155 4.21 -2.54 10.32
CA ASP A 155 4.86 -2.45 11.62
C ASP A 155 5.96 -3.51 11.71
N ALA A 156 7.20 -3.04 11.79
CA ALA A 156 8.40 -3.86 11.90
C ALA A 156 9.01 -3.84 13.32
N THR A 157 8.26 -3.39 14.34
CA THR A 157 8.77 -3.31 15.72
C THR A 157 8.95 -4.66 16.39
N ALA A 158 8.18 -5.66 15.97
CA ALA A 158 8.30 -7.03 16.46
C ALA A 158 9.51 -7.74 15.82
N ARG A 159 10.18 -8.62 16.58
CA ARG A 159 11.23 -9.48 16.02
C ARG A 159 10.62 -10.43 14.99
N GLY A 160 11.22 -10.50 13.80
CA GLY A 160 10.82 -11.40 12.73
C GLY A 160 10.10 -10.69 11.60
N TRP A 161 9.00 -11.28 11.12
CA TRP A 161 8.23 -10.74 9.99
C TRP A 161 7.43 -9.50 10.37
N PRO A 162 7.53 -8.39 9.61
CA PRO A 162 6.68 -7.24 9.81
C PRO A 162 5.20 -7.58 9.63
N LYS A 163 4.37 -6.94 10.44
CA LYS A 163 2.92 -7.06 10.39
C LYS A 163 2.35 -5.95 9.53
N MET A 164 1.49 -6.30 8.59
CA MET A 164 0.74 -5.30 7.82
C MET A 164 -0.66 -5.18 8.41
N TYR A 165 -1.13 -3.95 8.56
CA TYR A 165 -2.46 -3.61 9.01
C TYR A 165 -3.19 -2.86 7.91
N ARG A 166 -4.46 -3.19 7.72
CA ARG A 166 -5.40 -2.43 6.90
C ARG A 166 -6.54 -2.00 7.80
N ASN A 167 -6.82 -0.71 7.91
CA ASN A 167 -7.87 -0.18 8.81
C ASN A 167 -7.77 -0.70 10.26
N ASN A 168 -6.56 -0.70 10.84
CA ASN A 168 -6.24 -1.27 12.17
C ASN A 168 -6.43 -2.80 12.30
N GLN A 169 -6.77 -3.51 11.23
CA GLN A 169 -6.90 -4.97 11.23
C GLN A 169 -5.64 -5.60 10.63
N GLU A 170 -5.03 -6.52 11.37
CA GLU A 170 -3.85 -7.26 10.90
C GLU A 170 -4.22 -8.08 9.65
N VAL A 171 -3.39 -7.96 8.62
CA VAL A 171 -3.49 -8.74 7.41
C VAL A 171 -2.88 -10.11 7.66
N SER A 172 -3.72 -11.14 7.70
CA SER A 172 -3.25 -12.52 7.74
C SER A 172 -2.76 -12.96 6.37
N TYR A 173 -1.47 -13.25 6.24
CA TYR A 173 -0.91 -14.01 5.14
C TYR A 173 -0.95 -15.47 5.60
N GLY A 174 -1.78 -16.31 4.98
CA GLY A 174 -1.85 -17.73 5.35
C GLY A 174 -0.47 -18.40 5.24
N GLN A 175 -0.32 -19.60 5.78
CA GLN A 175 0.88 -20.39 5.50
C GLN A 175 0.88 -20.74 4.00
N TYR A 176 1.90 -20.28 3.29
CA TYR A 176 2.18 -20.67 1.90
C TYR A 176 2.87 -22.03 1.88
#